data_AF-A0A2R5LIW2-F1
#
_entry.id   AF-A0A2R5LIW2-F1
#
_cell.length_a   1.000
_cell.length_b   1.000
_cell.length_c   1.000
_cell.angle_alpha   90.00
_cell.angle_beta   90.00
_cell.angle_gamma   90.00
#
_symmetry.space_group_name_H-M   'P 1'
#
loop_
_entity.id
_entity.type
_entity.pdbx_description
1 polymer ?
#
loop_
_entity_poly.entity_id
_entity_poly.type
_entity_poly.pdbx_seq_one_letter_code
_entity_poly.pdbx_strand_id
1 'polypeptide(L)'
;MDFTEGWDDTCSTVGLAARSGNLTELRRLISEGRPVDVQDNRGWRPLHEAAAKGNDVGVVKELLKHESTDVDWVTYEGETALLLACKRLKGNLLTEVISVLLESGADASIADNERDSPLLAACRAKSADAVRLLLTKGGADPNEGDCGGWHPLHEAASQGDLSTLRCLIGQGSAVLDVQDECRMTPVFVASQHGHLECLKCLLGAAEEAGNKSLVDVGAEDGATPLMIAVQNGHLNCMNFLLSRGADPDKRTTDNVTALHLAVQSNALDCLNVLLTRMDVQKFISGCLLTFQKRKRPYPGSPMLSPLHLAVDWGSHGCLQALLDAGFPVDGLLLSADLPAQRLPLGGPPRYETALCYAALKQEIVSMEILLAAGACPNAISSETISPLSAALTSPTGRELKLLLEHGAELNYRREGCVPTNECLLVTIGDYNCLVRALRLGLDLRLCFGSDVDDDTEAASIAPFLNSLFHQGQSQEHCLRVFWVLRVFMQSQPVLQDIASVAFRRAKTAFRSTVDTAAWVSLLNSLEQPLSLACQCRITIRRHLLSIHGNFFESAFLRMKLPSRVHDFLMYSELGLPDVWASG
;
A
#
# COMPACT_ATOMS: atom_id res chain seq x y z
N MET A 1 49.57 -9.26 1.05
CA MET A 1 49.72 -7.83 0.74
C MET A 1 48.83 -7.12 1.73
N ASP A 2 49.41 -6.72 2.86
CA ASP A 2 48.71 -5.95 3.89
C ASP A 2 48.57 -4.52 3.37
N PHE A 3 47.34 -4.08 3.12
CA PHE A 3 47.02 -2.68 2.85
C PHE A 3 47.09 -1.90 4.16
N THR A 4 48.30 -1.57 4.61
CA THR A 4 48.53 -0.49 5.57
C THR A 4 48.87 0.78 4.81
N GLU A 5 47.93 1.29 4.00
CA GLU A 5 48.01 2.68 3.57
C GLU A 5 47.59 3.54 4.77
N GLY A 6 48.58 3.97 5.55
CA GLY A 6 48.42 5.17 6.36
C GLY A 6 48.19 6.31 5.38
N TRP A 7 46.98 6.87 5.36
CA TRP A 7 46.70 8.10 4.62
C TRP A 7 47.41 9.23 5.35
N ASP A 8 48.70 9.43 5.09
CA ASP A 8 49.41 10.63 5.53
C ASP A 8 48.72 11.84 4.88
N ASP A 9 48.16 12.74 5.69
CA ASP A 9 47.51 13.97 5.21
C ASP A 9 48.59 14.82 4.51
N THR A 10 48.65 14.72 3.18
CA THR A 10 49.63 15.43 2.30
C THR A 10 49.44 16.95 2.26
N CYS A 11 48.63 17.50 3.17
CA CYS A 11 48.34 18.91 3.28
C CYS A 11 49.64 19.71 3.56
N SER A 12 49.90 20.72 2.73
CA SER A 12 51.07 21.57 2.90
C SER A 12 51.04 22.33 4.24
N THR A 13 52.19 22.77 4.75
CA THR A 13 52.23 23.58 5.98
C THR A 13 51.44 24.88 5.85
N VAL A 14 51.39 25.46 4.65
CA VAL A 14 50.54 26.63 4.33
C VAL A 14 49.07 26.24 4.37
N GLY A 15 48.69 25.07 3.82
CA GLY A 15 47.35 24.52 3.92
C GLY A 15 46.90 24.26 5.36
N LEU A 16 47.78 23.72 6.22
CA LEU A 16 47.51 23.54 7.65
C LEU A 16 47.32 24.87 8.39
N ALA A 17 48.15 25.88 8.09
CA ALA A 17 47.97 27.23 8.64
C ALA A 17 46.64 27.86 8.18
N ALA A 18 46.26 27.65 6.91
CA ALA A 18 45.00 28.10 6.36
C ALA A 18 43.79 27.40 7.02
N ARG A 19 43.84 26.08 7.16
CA ARG A 19 42.82 25.24 7.82
C ARG A 19 42.61 25.66 9.28
N SER A 20 43.69 25.96 9.99
CA SER A 20 43.64 26.37 11.41
C SER A 20 43.24 27.84 11.63
N GLY A 21 43.17 28.66 10.56
CA GLY A 21 42.84 30.08 10.68
C GLY A 21 43.97 30.93 11.27
N ASN A 22 45.21 30.44 11.32
CA ASN A 22 46.32 31.17 11.93
C ASN A 22 46.98 32.13 10.92
N LEU A 23 46.41 33.33 10.79
CA LEU A 23 46.89 34.36 9.85
C LEU A 23 48.35 34.77 10.07
N THR A 24 48.80 34.85 11.33
CA THR A 24 50.18 35.24 11.66
C THR A 24 51.17 34.21 11.16
N GLU A 25 50.87 32.93 11.40
CA GLU A 25 51.69 31.82 10.94
C GLU A 25 51.66 31.68 9.42
N LEU A 26 50.49 31.88 8.80
CA LEU A 26 50.34 31.90 7.35
C LEU A 26 51.28 32.95 6.71
N ARG A 27 51.25 34.20 7.20
CA ARG A 27 52.13 35.27 6.70
C ARG A 27 53.60 34.92 6.87
N ARG A 28 53.98 34.32 8.01
CA ARG A 28 55.35 33.87 8.25
C ARG A 28 55.79 32.83 7.22
N LEU A 29 54.99 31.78 7.02
CA LEU A 29 55.28 30.70 6.08
C LEU A 29 55.40 31.21 4.63
N ILE A 30 54.54 32.14 4.23
CA ILE A 30 54.60 32.78 2.90
C ILE A 30 55.87 33.63 2.76
N SER A 31 56.24 34.40 3.80
CA SER A 31 57.47 35.21 3.79
C SER A 31 58.76 34.37 3.72
N GLU A 32 58.70 33.12 4.17
CA GLU A 32 59.79 32.13 4.04
C GLU A 32 59.89 31.52 2.64
N GLY A 33 59.05 31.95 1.69
CA GLY A 33 59.06 31.48 0.30
C GLY A 33 58.33 30.15 0.10
N ARG A 34 57.48 29.72 1.04
CA ARG A 34 56.67 28.52 0.84
C ARG A 34 55.54 28.78 -0.16
N PRO A 35 55.29 27.86 -1.11
CA PRO A 35 54.25 28.01 -2.13
C PRO A 35 52.84 28.03 -1.53
N VAL A 36 51.97 28.88 -2.07
CA VAL A 36 50.58 29.11 -1.60
C VAL A 36 49.53 28.23 -2.28
N ASP A 37 49.92 27.50 -3.32
CA ASP A 37 49.03 26.82 -4.25
C ASP A 37 49.31 25.30 -4.37
N VAL A 38 50.00 24.73 -3.37
CA VAL A 38 50.29 23.28 -3.33
C VAL A 38 49.01 22.50 -3.08
N GLN A 39 48.68 21.62 -4.03
CA GLN A 39 47.58 20.69 -3.87
C GLN A 39 47.97 19.46 -3.03
N ASP A 40 47.02 18.94 -2.27
CA ASP A 40 47.12 17.65 -1.61
C ASP A 40 46.63 16.48 -2.51
N ASN A 41 46.53 15.28 -1.95
CA ASN A 41 46.04 14.08 -2.62
C ASN A 41 44.54 14.09 -2.99
N ARG A 42 43.75 15.09 -2.55
CA ARG A 42 42.37 15.32 -2.96
C ARG A 42 42.26 16.41 -4.04
N GLY A 43 43.38 17.02 -4.42
CA GLY A 43 43.40 18.21 -5.26
C GLY A 43 43.08 19.50 -4.49
N TRP A 44 43.02 19.46 -3.15
CA TRP A 44 42.75 20.64 -2.33
C TRP A 44 43.99 21.52 -2.20
N ARG A 45 43.81 22.81 -2.43
CA ARG A 45 44.82 23.87 -2.20
C ARG A 45 44.55 24.63 -0.90
N PRO A 46 45.51 25.40 -0.35
CA PRO A 46 45.31 26.18 0.88
C PRO A 46 44.08 27.09 0.87
N LEU A 47 43.67 27.61 -0.29
CA LEU A 47 42.43 28.38 -0.42
C LEU A 47 41.16 27.56 -0.13
N HIS A 48 41.12 26.29 -0.57
CA HIS A 48 40.02 25.35 -0.27
C HIS A 48 39.92 25.09 1.24
N GLU A 49 41.08 24.91 1.90
CA GLU A 49 41.15 24.72 3.35
C GLU A 49 40.60 25.93 4.11
N ALA A 50 41.02 27.13 3.72
CA ALA A 50 40.53 28.37 4.31
C ALA A 50 39.02 28.55 4.10
N ALA A 51 38.54 28.33 2.88
CA ALA A 51 37.14 28.50 2.51
C ALA A 51 36.21 27.45 3.16
N ALA A 52 36.67 26.20 3.30
CA ALA A 52 35.87 25.12 3.90
C ALA A 52 35.75 25.24 5.42
N LYS A 53 36.75 25.81 6.11
CA LYS A 53 36.72 25.99 7.57
C LYS A 53 36.19 27.35 8.00
N GLY A 54 36.53 28.40 7.28
CA GLY A 54 36.08 29.77 7.56
C GLY A 54 36.50 30.32 8.91
N ASN A 55 37.58 29.83 9.52
CA ASN A 55 37.99 30.29 10.85
C ASN A 55 38.43 31.77 10.88
N ASP A 56 38.98 32.29 9.78
CA ASP A 56 39.39 33.69 9.65
C ASP A 56 39.30 34.15 8.19
N VAL A 57 38.44 35.13 7.90
CA VAL A 57 38.31 35.74 6.55
C VAL A 57 39.62 36.43 6.12
N GLY A 58 40.44 36.87 7.07
CA GLY A 58 41.76 37.43 6.84
C GLY A 58 42.73 36.45 6.17
N VAL A 59 42.60 35.14 6.45
CA VAL A 59 43.38 34.08 5.77
C VAL A 59 43.00 33.98 4.30
N VAL A 60 41.70 33.97 4.00
CA VAL A 60 41.19 33.96 2.61
C VAL A 60 41.70 35.19 1.85
N LYS A 61 41.54 36.38 2.44
CA LYS A 61 42.04 37.64 1.87
C LYS A 61 43.55 37.65 1.64
N GLU A 62 44.32 37.02 2.52
CA GLU A 62 45.77 36.99 2.36
C GLU A 62 46.19 36.06 1.22
N LEU A 63 45.61 34.86 1.13
CA LEU A 63 45.91 33.92 0.05
C LEU A 63 45.57 34.52 -1.33
N LEU A 64 44.48 35.27 -1.44
CA LEU A 64 44.01 35.86 -2.70
C LEU A 64 44.86 37.07 -3.18
N LYS A 65 45.77 37.61 -2.36
CA LYS A 65 46.68 38.68 -2.80
C LYS A 65 47.80 38.20 -3.71
N HIS A 66 48.08 36.91 -3.73
CA HIS A 66 49.19 36.33 -4.46
C HIS A 66 48.74 35.92 -5.87
N GLU A 67 49.47 36.38 -6.90
CA GLU A 67 49.15 36.09 -8.31
C GLU A 67 49.15 34.60 -8.65
N SER A 68 49.87 33.77 -7.88
CA SER A 68 49.88 32.31 -8.04
C SER A 68 48.62 31.62 -7.53
N THR A 69 47.74 32.32 -6.81
CA THR A 69 46.51 31.75 -6.28
C THR A 69 45.44 31.73 -7.36
N ASP A 70 45.22 30.55 -7.93
CA ASP A 70 44.06 30.28 -8.77
C ASP A 70 42.80 30.15 -7.91
N VAL A 71 41.89 31.11 -8.06
CA VAL A 71 40.64 31.20 -7.29
C VAL A 71 39.62 30.13 -7.68
N ASP A 72 39.68 29.69 -8.95
CA ASP A 72 38.73 28.77 -9.58
C ASP A 72 39.32 27.36 -9.74
N TRP A 73 40.45 27.09 -9.10
CA TRP A 73 41.01 25.75 -9.06
C TRP A 73 39.98 24.75 -8.55
N VAL A 74 39.88 23.61 -9.22
CA VAL A 74 38.93 22.53 -8.87
C VAL A 74 39.66 21.37 -8.21
N THR A 75 39.04 20.81 -7.17
CA THR A 75 39.50 19.56 -6.53
C THR A 75 39.22 18.36 -7.45
N TYR A 76 39.64 17.15 -7.05
CA TYR A 76 39.29 15.93 -7.79
C TYR A 76 37.78 15.60 -7.74
N GLU A 77 37.04 16.18 -6.79
CA GLU A 77 35.58 16.12 -6.74
C GLU A 77 34.92 17.22 -7.58
N GLY A 78 35.70 18.10 -8.23
CA GLY A 78 35.22 19.22 -9.03
C GLY A 78 34.90 20.47 -8.21
N GLU A 79 35.23 20.51 -6.92
CA GLU A 79 34.82 21.59 -6.04
C GLU A 79 35.77 22.78 -6.11
N THR A 80 35.26 24.00 -6.23
CA THR A 80 36.02 25.24 -6.04
C THR A 80 36.03 25.69 -4.58
N ALA A 81 36.90 26.62 -4.23
CA ALA A 81 36.89 27.26 -2.91
C ALA A 81 35.55 27.95 -2.61
N LEU A 82 34.92 28.57 -3.62
CA LEU A 82 33.60 29.20 -3.50
C LEU A 82 32.50 28.16 -3.21
N LEU A 83 32.49 27.03 -3.93
CA LEU A 83 31.54 25.96 -3.68
C LEU A 83 31.71 25.36 -2.28
N LEU A 84 32.94 25.09 -1.86
CA LEU A 84 33.23 24.58 -0.51
C LEU A 84 32.77 25.53 0.59
N ALA A 85 32.96 26.84 0.40
CA ALA A 85 32.43 27.84 1.32
C ALA A 85 30.91 27.69 1.46
N CYS A 86 30.19 27.59 0.34
CA CYS A 86 28.73 27.43 0.32
C CYS A 86 28.26 26.12 0.99
N LYS A 87 28.96 25.01 0.78
CA LYS A 87 28.63 23.71 1.39
C LYS A 87 28.88 23.68 2.89
N ARG A 88 30.00 24.25 3.35
CA ARG A 88 30.53 24.02 4.72
C ARG A 88 30.22 25.15 5.70
N LEU A 89 30.16 26.40 5.23
CA LEU A 89 29.96 27.56 6.10
C LEU A 89 28.47 27.89 6.27
N LYS A 90 28.15 28.65 7.32
CA LYS A 90 26.80 29.16 7.63
C LYS A 90 26.89 30.57 8.21
N GLY A 91 25.78 31.31 8.17
CA GLY A 91 25.66 32.65 8.78
C GLY A 91 26.53 33.73 8.12
N ASN A 92 26.91 34.76 8.90
CA ASN A 92 27.64 35.93 8.38
C ASN A 92 29.01 35.59 7.79
N LEU A 93 29.66 34.56 8.33
CA LEU A 93 30.95 34.13 7.82
C LEU A 93 30.87 33.62 6.38
N LEU A 94 29.78 32.92 6.02
CA LEU A 94 29.52 32.48 4.66
C LEU A 94 29.42 33.68 3.71
N THR A 95 28.65 34.71 4.06
CA THR A 95 28.44 35.88 3.21
C THR A 95 29.71 36.72 3.06
N GLU A 96 30.53 36.83 4.11
CA GLU A 96 31.83 37.50 4.05
C GLU A 96 32.81 36.75 3.14
N VAL A 97 32.93 35.43 3.27
CA VAL A 97 33.83 34.61 2.42
C VAL A 97 33.39 34.64 0.97
N ILE A 98 32.08 34.48 0.68
CA ILE A 98 31.53 34.62 -0.69
C ILE A 98 31.88 35.99 -1.26
N SER A 99 31.66 37.08 -0.49
CA SER A 99 31.94 38.43 -0.97
C SER A 99 33.39 38.62 -1.37
N VAL A 100 34.33 38.12 -0.56
CA VAL A 100 35.77 38.21 -0.82
C VAL A 100 36.17 37.39 -2.05
N LEU A 101 35.64 36.18 -2.20
CA LEU A 101 35.95 35.32 -3.34
C LEU A 101 35.41 35.93 -4.64
N LEU A 102 34.16 36.40 -4.65
CA LEU A 102 33.57 37.07 -5.82
C LEU A 102 34.29 38.37 -6.19
N GLU A 103 34.71 39.17 -5.20
CA GLU A 103 35.49 40.39 -5.43
C GLU A 103 36.89 40.10 -6.01
N SER A 104 37.39 38.87 -5.83
CA SER A 104 38.65 38.40 -6.39
C SER A 104 38.48 37.68 -7.73
N GLY A 105 37.27 37.70 -8.31
CA GLY A 105 36.99 37.14 -9.63
C GLY A 105 36.57 35.67 -9.66
N ALA A 106 36.18 35.08 -8.52
CA ALA A 106 35.68 33.69 -8.49
C ALA A 106 34.45 33.51 -9.39
N ASP A 107 34.45 32.45 -10.19
CA ASP A 107 33.34 32.09 -11.06
C ASP A 107 32.27 31.29 -10.28
N ALA A 108 31.08 31.87 -10.15
CA ALA A 108 29.96 31.24 -9.45
C ALA A 108 29.23 30.16 -10.27
N SER A 109 29.61 29.94 -11.53
CA SER A 109 29.04 28.92 -12.42
C SER A 109 29.72 27.55 -12.33
N ILE A 110 30.92 27.48 -11.72
CA ILE A 110 31.67 26.23 -11.61
C ILE A 110 31.03 25.32 -10.55
N ALA A 111 30.42 24.24 -11.01
CA ALA A 111 29.82 23.19 -10.20
C ALA A 111 30.76 21.99 -10.03
N ASP A 112 30.47 21.15 -9.02
CA ASP A 112 31.23 19.91 -8.81
C ASP A 112 30.87 18.79 -9.80
N ASN A 113 31.45 17.60 -9.60
CA ASN A 113 31.19 16.43 -10.44
C ASN A 113 29.73 15.94 -10.42
N GLU A 114 28.94 16.34 -9.42
CA GLU A 114 27.49 16.07 -9.33
C GLU A 114 26.66 17.23 -9.91
N ARG A 115 27.31 18.24 -10.49
CA ARG A 115 26.73 19.52 -10.93
C ARG A 115 26.09 20.32 -9.80
N ASP A 116 26.52 20.13 -8.55
CA ASP A 116 26.10 21.00 -7.44
C ASP A 116 26.78 22.37 -7.56
N SER A 117 26.00 23.39 -7.91
CA SER A 117 26.50 24.76 -8.07
C SER A 117 26.66 25.48 -6.72
N PRO A 118 27.50 26.52 -6.62
CA PRO A 118 27.59 27.35 -5.42
C PRO A 118 26.23 27.92 -5.00
N LEU A 119 25.37 28.25 -5.98
CA LEU A 119 24.02 28.74 -5.74
C LEU A 119 23.11 27.68 -5.11
N LEU A 120 23.15 26.44 -5.61
CA LEU A 120 22.39 25.33 -5.05
C LEU A 120 22.87 24.98 -3.64
N ALA A 121 24.18 24.94 -3.41
CA ALA A 121 24.77 24.76 -2.08
C ALA A 121 24.37 25.88 -1.10
N ALA A 122 24.29 27.14 -1.55
CA ALA A 122 23.80 28.26 -0.74
C ALA A 122 22.30 28.12 -0.39
N CYS A 123 21.48 27.58 -1.30
CA CYS A 123 20.09 27.24 -1.01
C CYS A 123 19.98 26.13 0.04
N ARG A 124 20.80 25.07 -0.07
CA ARG A 124 20.92 24.00 0.93
C ARG A 124 21.31 24.53 2.31
N ALA A 125 22.04 25.66 2.34
CA ALA A 125 22.44 26.36 3.56
C ALA A 125 21.37 27.28 4.17
N LYS A 126 20.20 27.44 3.55
CA LYS A 126 19.13 28.39 3.96
C LYS A 126 19.62 29.84 4.11
N SER A 127 20.55 30.26 3.26
CA SER A 127 21.15 31.60 3.33
C SER A 127 20.69 32.47 2.18
N ALA A 128 19.57 33.19 2.38
CA ALA A 128 19.04 34.12 1.39
C ALA A 128 20.05 35.23 1.02
N ASP A 129 20.92 35.64 1.95
CA ASP A 129 21.96 36.63 1.69
C ASP A 129 23.10 36.08 0.81
N ALA A 130 23.51 34.82 1.03
CA ALA A 130 24.47 34.16 0.15
C ALA A 130 23.90 33.98 -1.26
N VAL A 131 22.64 33.55 -1.36
CA VAL A 131 21.91 33.43 -2.63
C VAL A 131 21.83 34.79 -3.34
N ARG A 132 21.50 35.86 -2.62
CA ARG A 132 21.48 37.22 -3.18
C ARG A 132 22.85 37.64 -3.72
N LEU A 133 23.93 37.40 -2.98
CA LEU A 133 25.29 37.74 -3.41
C LEU A 133 25.68 36.98 -4.68
N LEU A 134 25.42 35.67 -4.72
CA LEU A 134 25.74 34.83 -5.88
C LEU A 134 24.97 35.25 -7.14
N LEU A 135 23.68 35.61 -7.00
CA LEU A 135 22.87 36.09 -8.12
C LEU A 135 23.32 37.47 -8.61
N THR A 136 23.50 38.43 -7.70
CA THR A 136 23.72 39.84 -8.07
C THR A 136 25.17 40.20 -8.37
N LYS A 137 26.14 39.60 -7.66
CA LYS A 137 27.58 39.85 -7.85
C LYS A 137 28.26 38.74 -8.63
N GLY A 138 27.88 37.49 -8.38
CA GLY A 138 28.50 36.32 -9.02
C GLY A 138 27.93 35.98 -10.39
N GLY A 139 26.77 36.53 -10.76
CA GLY A 139 26.11 36.23 -12.04
C GLY A 139 25.65 34.77 -12.16
N ALA A 140 25.44 34.08 -11.04
CA ALA A 140 25.00 32.68 -11.04
C ALA A 140 23.61 32.54 -11.71
N ASP A 141 23.44 31.52 -12.54
CA ASP A 141 22.14 31.20 -13.16
C ASP A 141 21.22 30.49 -12.15
N PRO A 142 20.04 31.06 -11.82
CA PRO A 142 19.08 30.41 -10.92
C PRO A 142 18.46 29.12 -11.47
N ASN A 143 18.69 28.79 -12.74
CA ASN A 143 18.13 27.64 -13.44
C ASN A 143 19.15 26.51 -13.68
N GLU A 144 20.37 26.61 -13.15
CA GLU A 144 21.31 25.50 -13.17
C GLU A 144 20.97 24.50 -12.06
N GLY A 145 20.54 23.31 -12.47
CA GLY A 145 20.28 22.18 -11.59
C GLY A 145 21.44 21.19 -11.52
N ASP A 146 21.42 20.34 -10.49
CA ASP A 146 22.38 19.24 -10.35
C ASP A 146 22.14 18.10 -11.37
N CYS A 147 22.91 17.01 -11.26
CA CYS A 147 22.81 15.88 -12.17
C CYS A 147 21.40 15.25 -12.23
N GLY A 148 20.62 15.36 -11.16
CA GLY A 148 19.24 14.87 -11.07
C GLY A 148 18.19 15.89 -11.54
N GLY A 149 18.61 17.03 -12.10
CA GLY A 149 17.72 18.13 -12.42
C GLY A 149 17.13 18.79 -11.17
N TRP A 150 17.77 18.67 -10.00
CA TRP A 150 17.34 19.37 -8.81
C TRP A 150 17.85 20.81 -8.84
N HIS A 151 16.93 21.77 -8.82
CA HIS A 151 17.22 23.19 -9.04
C HIS A 151 17.17 23.99 -7.74
N PRO A 152 17.77 25.19 -7.66
CA PRO A 152 17.68 26.08 -6.49
C PRO A 152 16.24 26.31 -5.98
N LEU A 153 15.26 26.43 -6.89
CA LEU A 153 13.85 26.55 -6.51
C LEU A 153 13.29 25.27 -5.87
N HIS A 154 13.69 24.08 -6.33
CA HIS A 154 13.30 22.81 -5.72
C HIS A 154 13.82 22.72 -4.28
N GLU A 155 15.09 23.09 -4.08
CA GLU A 155 15.72 23.08 -2.75
C GLU A 155 15.00 24.03 -1.77
N ALA A 156 14.80 25.29 -2.18
CA ALA A 156 14.10 26.27 -1.34
C ALA A 156 12.65 25.86 -1.04
N ALA A 157 11.96 25.25 -2.01
CA ALA A 157 10.62 24.71 -1.85
C ALA A 157 10.58 23.53 -0.87
N SER A 158 11.50 22.56 -1.00
CA SER A 158 11.63 21.38 -0.14
C SER A 158 11.89 21.75 1.32
N GLN A 159 12.77 22.73 1.52
CA GLN A 159 13.18 23.18 2.84
C GLN A 159 12.20 24.14 3.53
N GLY A 160 11.18 24.61 2.81
CA GLY A 160 10.22 25.60 3.29
C GLY A 160 10.84 26.99 3.51
N ASP A 161 11.97 27.29 2.86
CA ASP A 161 12.69 28.55 3.03
C ASP A 161 12.13 29.63 2.11
N LEU A 162 11.06 30.29 2.58
CA LEU A 162 10.39 31.37 1.87
C LEU A 162 11.34 32.55 1.54
N SER A 163 12.34 32.82 2.37
CA SER A 163 13.25 33.95 2.18
C SER A 163 14.15 33.71 0.96
N THR A 164 14.76 32.53 0.89
CA THR A 164 15.58 32.12 -0.25
C THR A 164 14.73 31.99 -1.53
N LEU A 165 13.55 31.39 -1.41
CA LEU A 165 12.60 31.27 -2.51
C LEU A 165 12.22 32.63 -3.11
N ARG A 166 11.84 33.61 -2.27
CA ARG A 166 11.53 34.98 -2.70
C ARG A 166 12.73 35.68 -3.33
N CYS A 167 13.95 35.40 -2.83
CA CYS A 167 15.17 35.94 -3.41
C CYS A 167 15.38 35.42 -4.84
N LEU A 168 15.25 34.11 -5.06
CA LEU A 168 15.38 33.48 -6.38
C LEU A 168 14.34 34.04 -7.38
N ILE A 169 13.07 34.09 -6.98
CA ILE A 169 11.97 34.59 -7.83
C ILE A 169 12.14 36.09 -8.10
N GLY A 170 12.46 36.89 -7.09
CA GLY A 170 12.50 38.34 -7.15
C GLY A 170 13.59 38.92 -8.06
N GLN A 171 14.61 38.14 -8.44
CA GLN A 171 15.61 38.55 -9.43
C GLN A 171 15.13 38.36 -10.89
N GLY A 172 13.93 37.79 -11.11
CA GLY A 172 13.24 37.78 -12.40
C GLY A 172 13.75 36.78 -13.45
N SER A 173 14.81 36.02 -13.16
CA SER A 173 15.39 35.04 -14.10
C SER A 173 15.05 33.58 -13.77
N ALA A 174 14.42 33.32 -12.62
CA ALA A 174 14.11 31.95 -12.20
C ALA A 174 12.86 31.41 -12.94
N VAL A 175 13.03 30.26 -13.60
CA VAL A 175 11.98 29.54 -14.31
C VAL A 175 11.18 28.71 -13.31
N LEU A 176 9.87 28.99 -13.21
CA LEU A 176 9.02 28.44 -12.14
C LEU A 176 8.55 27.00 -12.41
N ASP A 177 8.59 26.56 -13.65
CA ASP A 177 8.14 25.24 -14.13
C ASP A 177 9.30 24.29 -14.47
N VAL A 178 10.49 24.54 -13.92
CA VAL A 178 11.60 23.59 -13.94
C VAL A 178 11.17 22.23 -13.38
N GLN A 179 11.72 21.18 -13.96
CA GLN A 179 11.39 19.80 -13.64
C GLN A 179 12.66 19.03 -13.31
N ASP A 180 12.61 18.23 -12.24
CA ASP A 180 13.65 17.25 -11.95
C ASP A 180 13.51 15.98 -12.82
N GLU A 181 14.39 14.99 -12.63
CA GLU A 181 14.34 13.71 -13.34
C GLU A 181 12.99 12.98 -13.21
N CYS A 182 12.27 13.17 -12.10
CA CYS A 182 10.94 12.60 -11.85
C CYS A 182 9.81 13.49 -12.37
N ARG A 183 10.12 14.56 -13.11
CA ARG A 183 9.21 15.63 -13.56
C ARG A 183 8.51 16.39 -12.44
N MET A 184 9.02 16.32 -11.22
CA MET A 184 8.48 17.09 -10.11
C MET A 184 8.87 18.56 -10.30
N THR A 185 7.92 19.46 -10.03
CA THR A 185 8.14 20.92 -10.05
C THR A 185 8.36 21.45 -8.63
N PRO A 186 8.86 22.69 -8.46
CA PRO A 186 8.96 23.30 -7.13
C PRO A 186 7.61 23.40 -6.41
N VAL A 187 6.50 23.58 -7.16
CA VAL A 187 5.12 23.56 -6.63
C VAL A 187 4.75 22.17 -6.09
N PHE A 188 5.11 21.11 -6.81
CA PHE A 188 4.92 19.73 -6.36
C PHE A 188 5.71 19.48 -5.06
N VAL A 189 6.99 19.85 -5.03
CA VAL A 189 7.87 19.65 -3.87
C VAL A 189 7.39 20.43 -2.63
N ALA A 190 6.97 21.69 -2.80
CA ALA A 190 6.38 22.47 -1.70
C ALA A 190 5.09 21.83 -1.15
N SER A 191 4.28 21.25 -2.04
CA SER A 191 3.04 20.55 -1.68
C SER A 191 3.32 19.24 -0.97
N GLN A 192 4.34 18.49 -1.41
CA GLN A 192 4.80 17.24 -0.80
C GLN A 192 5.24 17.43 0.66
N HIS A 193 5.90 18.54 0.98
CA HIS A 193 6.41 18.82 2.33
C HIS A 193 5.48 19.72 3.16
N GLY A 194 4.33 20.14 2.62
CA GLY A 194 3.34 20.92 3.36
C GLY A 194 3.69 22.40 3.56
N HIS A 195 4.60 22.95 2.76
CA HIS A 195 5.10 24.32 2.89
C HIS A 195 4.18 25.34 2.19
N LEU A 196 3.04 25.63 2.85
CA LEU A 196 1.98 26.49 2.31
C LEU A 196 2.47 27.87 1.82
N GLU A 197 3.36 28.53 2.57
CA GLU A 197 3.79 29.88 2.22
C GLU A 197 4.71 29.89 0.98
N CYS A 198 5.55 28.86 0.81
CA CYS A 198 6.32 28.66 -0.42
C CYS A 198 5.39 28.38 -1.60
N LEU A 199 4.38 27.53 -1.39
CA LEU A 199 3.37 27.20 -2.40
C LEU A 199 2.58 28.45 -2.86
N LYS A 200 2.16 29.30 -1.92
CA LYS A 200 1.53 30.60 -2.21
C LYS A 200 2.43 31.51 -3.02
N CYS A 201 3.70 31.58 -2.66
CA CYS A 201 4.68 32.41 -3.36
C CYS A 201 4.90 31.93 -4.80
N LEU A 202 5.08 30.63 -5.02
CA LEU A 202 5.32 30.05 -6.35
C LEU A 202 4.11 30.24 -7.27
N LEU A 203 2.90 29.90 -6.80
CA LEU A 203 1.70 30.03 -7.63
C LEU A 203 1.29 31.49 -7.85
N GLY A 204 1.58 32.39 -6.90
CA GLY A 204 1.41 33.83 -7.09
C GLY A 204 2.33 34.36 -8.18
N ALA A 205 3.62 34.03 -8.12
CA ALA A 205 4.59 34.42 -9.15
C ALA A 205 4.26 33.81 -10.52
N ALA A 206 3.79 32.56 -10.57
CA ALA A 206 3.39 31.91 -11.81
C ALA A 206 2.18 32.59 -12.44
N GLU A 207 1.20 33.02 -11.64
CA GLU A 207 0.04 33.77 -12.13
C GLU A 207 0.44 35.14 -12.68
N GLU A 208 1.33 35.86 -12.00
CA GLU A 208 1.89 37.14 -12.46
C GLU A 208 2.64 36.99 -13.79
N ALA A 209 3.34 35.86 -13.98
CA ALA A 209 4.03 35.49 -15.23
C ALA A 209 3.10 34.91 -16.31
N GLY A 210 1.80 34.73 -16.04
CA GLY A 210 0.83 34.17 -16.98
C GLY A 210 0.82 32.63 -17.09
N ASN A 211 1.59 31.92 -16.26
CA ASN A 211 1.63 30.45 -16.23
C ASN A 211 0.58 29.86 -15.28
N LYS A 212 -0.70 29.95 -15.67
CA LYS A 212 -1.82 29.43 -14.86
C LYS A 212 -1.88 27.90 -14.79
N SER A 213 -1.19 27.20 -15.70
CA SER A 213 -1.25 25.73 -15.78
C SER A 213 -0.43 25.03 -14.70
N LEU A 214 0.46 25.73 -14.00
CA LEU A 214 1.43 25.14 -13.07
C LEU A 214 0.78 24.42 -11.87
N VAL A 215 -0.48 24.75 -11.53
CA VAL A 215 -1.21 24.18 -10.38
C VAL A 215 -1.36 22.66 -10.46
N ASP A 216 -1.44 22.10 -11.67
CA ASP A 216 -1.67 20.67 -11.91
C ASP A 216 -0.50 19.99 -12.65
N VAL A 217 0.63 20.67 -12.81
CA VAL A 217 1.86 20.07 -13.39
C VAL A 217 2.59 19.34 -12.26
N GLY A 218 2.85 18.06 -12.48
CA GLY A 218 3.50 17.22 -11.49
C GLY A 218 4.27 16.05 -12.11
N ALA A 219 4.44 15.00 -11.33
CA ALA A 219 5.41 13.94 -11.53
C ALA A 219 5.18 13.10 -12.81
N GLU A 220 6.17 12.27 -13.15
CA GLU A 220 6.19 11.44 -14.36
C GLU A 220 4.98 10.50 -14.48
N ASP A 221 4.47 9.99 -13.36
CA ASP A 221 3.29 9.13 -13.31
C ASP A 221 1.96 9.90 -13.45
N GLY A 222 1.99 11.23 -13.58
CA GLY A 222 0.83 12.10 -13.64
C GLY A 222 0.30 12.55 -12.26
N ALA A 223 0.99 12.25 -11.16
CA ALA A 223 0.61 12.73 -9.84
C ALA A 223 0.68 14.27 -9.78
N THR A 224 -0.39 14.90 -9.27
CA THR A 224 -0.47 16.37 -9.16
C THR A 224 0.00 16.86 -7.79
N PRO A 225 0.33 18.16 -7.65
CA PRO A 225 0.60 18.76 -6.34
C PRO A 225 -0.54 18.55 -5.32
N LEU A 226 -1.79 18.53 -5.79
CA LEU A 226 -2.97 18.23 -4.95
C LEU A 226 -2.92 16.80 -4.40
N MET A 227 -2.60 15.82 -5.25
CA MET A 227 -2.52 14.42 -4.86
C MET A 227 -1.48 14.18 -3.77
N ILE A 228 -0.27 14.73 -3.93
CA ILE A 228 0.80 14.51 -2.96
C ILE A 228 0.54 15.26 -1.63
N ALA A 229 -0.08 16.44 -1.68
CA ALA A 229 -0.51 17.16 -0.48
C ALA A 229 -1.55 16.34 0.31
N VAL A 230 -2.50 15.71 -0.39
CA VAL A 230 -3.52 14.85 0.21
C VAL A 230 -2.92 13.57 0.80
N GLN A 231 -2.03 12.90 0.06
CA GLN A 231 -1.35 11.70 0.52
C GLN A 231 -0.59 11.94 1.82
N ASN A 232 0.06 13.10 1.96
CA ASN A 232 0.80 13.47 3.17
C ASN A 232 -0.04 14.22 4.23
N GLY A 233 -1.36 14.35 4.02
CA GLY A 233 -2.28 14.97 4.99
C GLY A 233 -2.14 16.49 5.14
N HIS A 234 -1.55 17.18 4.17
CA HIS A 234 -1.33 18.64 4.19
C HIS A 234 -2.57 19.42 3.78
N LEU A 235 -3.59 19.41 4.66
CA LEU A 235 -4.91 20.01 4.44
C LEU A 235 -4.85 21.49 3.99
N ASN A 236 -3.94 22.28 4.56
CA ASN A 236 -3.82 23.70 4.20
C ASN A 236 -3.31 23.89 2.77
N CYS A 237 -2.34 23.09 2.33
CA CYS A 237 -1.86 23.11 0.95
C CYS A 237 -2.95 22.63 -0.01
N MET A 238 -3.65 21.55 0.33
CA MET A 238 -4.77 21.03 -0.45
C MET A 238 -5.87 22.09 -0.65
N ASN A 239 -6.33 22.74 0.43
CA ASN A 239 -7.34 23.80 0.36
C ASN A 239 -6.88 24.97 -0.52
N PHE A 240 -5.60 25.35 -0.42
CA PHE A 240 -5.04 26.41 -1.25
C PHE A 240 -4.99 26.00 -2.73
N LEU A 241 -4.53 24.81 -3.06
CA LEU A 241 -4.50 24.29 -4.43
C LEU A 241 -5.90 24.25 -5.06
N LEU A 242 -6.89 23.74 -4.32
CA LEU A 242 -8.30 23.75 -4.75
C LEU A 242 -8.83 25.17 -4.95
N SER A 243 -8.42 26.13 -4.12
CA SER A 243 -8.78 27.55 -4.29
C SER A 243 -8.15 28.19 -5.54
N ARG A 244 -7.05 27.62 -6.03
CA ARG A 244 -6.34 28.02 -7.26
C ARG A 244 -6.77 27.23 -8.50
N GLY A 245 -7.79 26.39 -8.40
CA GLY A 245 -8.36 25.65 -9.53
C GLY A 245 -7.68 24.33 -9.84
N ALA A 246 -6.94 23.72 -8.90
CA ALA A 246 -6.47 22.35 -9.04
C ALA A 246 -7.65 21.39 -9.26
N ASP A 247 -7.53 20.49 -10.23
CA ASP A 247 -8.58 19.52 -10.56
C ASP A 247 -8.54 18.31 -9.59
N PRO A 248 -9.55 18.11 -8.72
CA PRO A 248 -9.59 16.95 -7.81
C PRO A 248 -9.89 15.63 -8.53
N ASP A 249 -10.43 15.67 -9.76
CA ASP A 249 -10.76 14.50 -10.57
C ASP A 249 -9.60 14.03 -11.45
N LYS A 250 -8.48 14.78 -11.49
CA LYS A 250 -7.30 14.38 -12.26
C LYS A 250 -6.81 13.00 -11.83
N ARG A 251 -6.22 12.29 -12.79
CA ARG A 251 -5.79 10.89 -12.65
C ARG A 251 -4.32 10.73 -13.00
N THR A 252 -3.63 9.89 -12.23
CA THR A 252 -2.34 9.35 -12.64
C THR A 252 -2.49 8.37 -13.80
N THR A 253 -1.36 7.94 -14.35
CA THR A 253 -1.27 6.87 -15.36
C THR A 253 -1.87 5.54 -14.89
N ASP A 254 -1.91 5.30 -13.57
CA ASP A 254 -2.54 4.14 -12.93
C ASP A 254 -4.00 4.41 -12.53
N ASN A 255 -4.62 5.47 -13.05
CA ASN A 255 -5.97 5.95 -12.72
C ASN A 255 -6.21 6.30 -11.23
N VAL A 256 -5.15 6.60 -10.48
CA VAL A 256 -5.26 7.03 -9.08
C VAL A 256 -5.66 8.50 -9.02
N THR A 257 -6.55 8.85 -8.08
CA THR A 257 -7.00 10.24 -7.84
C THR A 257 -6.64 10.67 -6.43
N ALA A 258 -6.76 11.96 -6.12
CA ALA A 258 -6.55 12.48 -4.77
C ALA A 258 -7.43 11.78 -3.73
N LEU A 259 -8.68 11.44 -4.07
CA LEU A 259 -9.60 10.70 -3.18
C LEU A 259 -9.05 9.32 -2.82
N HIS A 260 -8.51 8.57 -3.79
CA HIS A 260 -7.91 7.26 -3.53
C HIS A 260 -6.72 7.37 -2.57
N LEU A 261 -5.86 8.37 -2.76
CA LEU A 261 -4.71 8.62 -1.89
C LEU A 261 -5.14 9.06 -0.48
N ALA A 262 -6.20 9.86 -0.35
CA ALA A 262 -6.75 10.25 0.95
C ALA A 262 -7.20 9.05 1.77
N VAL A 263 -7.87 8.10 1.11
CA VAL A 263 -8.31 6.84 1.75
C VAL A 263 -7.11 5.99 2.11
N GLN A 264 -6.15 5.81 1.19
CA GLN A 264 -4.95 5.00 1.41
C GLN A 264 -4.08 5.52 2.58
N SER A 265 -3.94 6.84 2.71
CA SER A 265 -3.17 7.46 3.78
C SER A 265 -3.96 7.74 5.05
N ASN A 266 -5.25 7.35 5.09
CA ASN A 266 -6.19 7.64 6.17
C ASN A 266 -6.29 9.15 6.49
N ALA A 267 -6.17 10.01 5.48
CA ALA A 267 -6.27 11.47 5.59
C ALA A 267 -7.73 11.93 5.59
N LEU A 268 -8.47 11.60 6.65
CA LEU A 268 -9.92 11.84 6.78
C LEU A 268 -10.31 13.30 6.53
N ASP A 269 -9.57 14.26 7.08
CA ASP A 269 -9.89 15.69 6.90
C ASP A 269 -9.77 16.12 5.43
N CYS A 270 -8.77 15.61 4.72
CA CYS A 270 -8.58 15.86 3.30
C CYS A 270 -9.72 15.21 2.49
N LEU A 271 -10.07 13.96 2.82
CA LEU A 271 -11.16 13.24 2.18
C LEU A 271 -12.49 14.00 2.32
N ASN A 272 -12.83 14.48 3.52
CA ASN A 272 -14.06 15.22 3.75
C ASN A 272 -14.17 16.46 2.87
N VAL A 273 -13.08 17.23 2.72
CA VAL A 273 -13.08 18.38 1.83
C VAL A 273 -13.19 17.94 0.37
N LEU A 274 -12.46 16.91 -0.07
CA LEU A 274 -12.56 16.39 -1.44
C LEU A 274 -14.00 15.99 -1.78
N LEU A 275 -14.68 15.27 -0.88
CA LEU A 275 -16.08 14.87 -1.06
C LEU A 275 -17.04 16.06 -1.20
N THR A 276 -16.73 17.22 -0.61
CA THR A 276 -17.52 18.46 -0.81
C THR A 276 -17.21 19.21 -2.10
N ARG A 277 -16.03 18.97 -2.71
CA ARG A 277 -15.54 19.69 -3.90
C ARG A 277 -15.69 18.90 -5.20
N MET A 278 -15.84 17.58 -5.10
CA MET A 278 -15.99 16.67 -6.24
C MET A 278 -17.47 16.41 -6.55
N ASP A 279 -17.78 16.13 -7.81
CA ASP A 279 -19.07 15.53 -8.17
C ASP A 279 -19.00 14.03 -7.88
N VAL A 280 -19.43 13.63 -6.69
CA VAL A 280 -19.37 12.24 -6.22
C VAL A 280 -20.13 11.30 -7.15
N GLN A 281 -21.24 11.73 -7.76
CA GLN A 281 -22.02 10.86 -8.66
C GLN A 281 -21.30 10.63 -9.98
N LYS A 282 -20.74 11.70 -10.56
CA LYS A 282 -19.86 11.59 -11.73
C LYS A 282 -18.63 10.73 -11.40
N PHE A 283 -18.03 10.93 -10.23
CA PHE A 283 -16.89 10.15 -9.77
C PHE A 283 -17.24 8.66 -9.65
N ILE A 284 -18.34 8.31 -8.98
CA ILE A 284 -18.84 6.92 -8.87
C ILE A 284 -19.04 6.31 -10.25
N SER A 285 -19.66 7.04 -11.19
CA SER A 285 -19.86 6.55 -12.57
C SER A 285 -18.55 6.35 -13.34
N GLY A 286 -17.54 7.18 -13.05
CA GLY A 286 -16.23 7.16 -13.71
C GLY A 286 -15.15 6.31 -13.01
N CYS A 287 -15.37 5.90 -11.77
CA CYS A 287 -14.45 5.11 -10.93
C CYS A 287 -14.43 3.62 -11.28
N LEU A 288 -15.26 3.18 -12.22
CA LEU A 288 -15.25 1.83 -12.77
C LEU A 288 -14.05 1.57 -13.70
N LEU A 289 -12.94 2.30 -13.57
CA LEU A 289 -11.74 2.15 -14.40
C LEU A 289 -10.45 2.02 -13.57
N THR A 290 -10.13 0.74 -13.32
CA THR A 290 -8.86 0.07 -13.05
C THR A 290 -7.78 0.75 -12.20
N PHE A 291 -7.60 0.23 -10.98
CA PHE A 291 -6.31 0.20 -10.27
C PHE A 291 -5.46 -0.93 -10.86
N GLN A 292 -4.57 -0.65 -11.81
CA GLN A 292 -3.65 -1.65 -12.36
C GLN A 292 -2.24 -1.43 -11.82
N LYS A 293 -1.68 -2.42 -11.12
CA LYS A 293 -0.21 -2.56 -11.10
C LYS A 293 0.20 -3.46 -12.27
N ARG A 294 0.77 -2.83 -13.32
CA ARG A 294 1.68 -3.35 -14.38
C ARG A 294 1.12 -3.66 -15.79
N LYS A 295 2.02 -3.38 -16.75
CA LYS A 295 2.01 -3.47 -18.24
C LYS A 295 1.59 -4.80 -18.90
N ARG A 296 0.97 -5.74 -18.22
CA ARG A 296 0.30 -6.88 -18.88
C ARG A 296 -0.99 -7.19 -18.12
N PRO A 297 -2.17 -6.96 -18.73
CA PRO A 297 -3.43 -7.35 -18.10
C PRO A 297 -3.44 -8.88 -18.02
N TYR A 298 -3.26 -9.43 -16.83
CA TYR A 298 -3.81 -10.75 -16.56
C TYR A 298 -5.33 -10.58 -16.45
N PRO A 299 -6.14 -11.38 -17.14
CA PRO A 299 -7.56 -11.42 -16.88
C PRO A 299 -7.75 -11.96 -15.45
N GLY A 300 -8.01 -11.08 -14.48
CA GLY A 300 -8.32 -11.51 -13.10
C GLY A 300 -7.75 -10.72 -11.93
N SER A 301 -7.12 -9.55 -12.09
CA SER A 301 -6.82 -8.68 -10.92
C SER A 301 -8.07 -7.89 -10.52
N PRO A 302 -8.69 -8.15 -9.35
CA PRO A 302 -9.91 -7.46 -8.96
C PRO A 302 -9.62 -5.97 -8.72
N MET A 303 -10.47 -5.13 -9.31
CA MET A 303 -10.46 -3.68 -9.10
C MET A 303 -10.88 -3.39 -7.66
N LEU A 304 -10.31 -2.36 -7.01
CA LEU A 304 -10.68 -1.95 -5.65
C LEU A 304 -11.39 -0.60 -5.71
N SER A 305 -12.67 -0.54 -5.35
CA SER A 305 -13.37 0.74 -5.12
C SER A 305 -12.77 1.49 -3.93
N PRO A 306 -13.05 2.78 -3.74
CA PRO A 306 -12.70 3.50 -2.51
C PRO A 306 -13.13 2.79 -1.21
N LEU A 307 -14.30 2.14 -1.17
CA LEU A 307 -14.73 1.36 0.01
C LEU A 307 -13.80 0.17 0.27
N HIS A 308 -13.53 -0.65 -0.75
CA HIS A 308 -12.56 -1.74 -0.67
C HIS A 308 -11.15 -1.27 -0.27
N LEU A 309 -10.69 -0.12 -0.77
CA LEU A 309 -9.41 0.46 -0.35
C LEU A 309 -9.45 0.86 1.12
N ALA A 310 -10.53 1.47 1.59
CA ALA A 310 -10.67 1.82 3.00
C ALA A 310 -10.61 0.58 3.89
N VAL A 311 -11.19 -0.55 3.45
CA VAL A 311 -11.07 -1.86 4.12
C VAL A 311 -9.63 -2.39 4.06
N ASP A 312 -8.98 -2.37 2.89
CA ASP A 312 -7.62 -2.90 2.70
C ASP A 312 -6.59 -2.20 3.58
N TRP A 313 -6.75 -0.89 3.77
CA TRP A 313 -5.88 -0.05 4.57
C TRP A 313 -6.39 0.18 6.00
N GLY A 314 -7.52 -0.40 6.39
CA GLY A 314 -8.12 -0.23 7.73
C GLY A 314 -8.45 1.23 8.07
N SER A 315 -8.84 2.03 7.08
CA SER A 315 -9.13 3.46 7.20
C SER A 315 -10.60 3.68 7.56
N HIS A 316 -10.99 3.30 8.78
CA HIS A 316 -12.38 3.25 9.24
C HIS A 316 -13.12 4.59 9.16
N GLY A 317 -12.46 5.69 9.52
CA GLY A 317 -13.04 7.03 9.41
C GLY A 317 -13.31 7.42 7.96
N CYS A 318 -12.38 7.07 7.07
CA CYS A 318 -12.55 7.28 5.64
C CYS A 318 -13.67 6.40 5.06
N LEU A 319 -13.78 5.14 5.52
CA LEU A 319 -14.85 4.23 5.13
C LEU A 319 -16.23 4.83 5.48
N GLN A 320 -16.40 5.32 6.72
CA GLN A 320 -17.64 5.96 7.14
C GLN A 320 -17.94 7.21 6.30
N ALA A 321 -16.95 8.08 6.07
CA ALA A 321 -17.13 9.30 5.28
C ALA A 321 -17.54 9.01 3.82
N LEU A 322 -17.00 7.95 3.21
CA LEU A 322 -17.40 7.50 1.88
C LEU A 322 -18.87 7.03 1.87
N LEU A 323 -19.28 6.26 2.87
CA LEU A 323 -20.67 5.80 2.99
C LEU A 323 -21.64 6.98 3.17
N ASP A 324 -21.29 7.93 4.04
CA ASP A 324 -22.06 9.15 4.29
C ASP A 324 -22.18 10.02 3.03
N ALA A 325 -21.16 10.00 2.16
CA ALA A 325 -21.17 10.69 0.87
C ALA A 325 -21.99 9.97 -0.23
N GLY A 326 -22.61 8.82 0.09
CA GLY A 326 -23.50 8.10 -0.81
C GLY A 326 -22.79 7.13 -1.76
N PHE A 327 -21.58 6.67 -1.42
CA PHE A 327 -20.98 5.55 -2.15
C PHE A 327 -21.83 4.28 -1.95
N PRO A 328 -22.12 3.52 -3.02
CA PRO A 328 -22.99 2.36 -2.94
C PRO A 328 -22.36 1.27 -2.06
N VAL A 329 -22.99 0.97 -0.93
CA VAL A 329 -22.48 0.01 0.07
C VAL A 329 -22.30 -1.40 -0.51
N ASP A 330 -23.26 -1.82 -1.35
CA ASP A 330 -23.23 -3.08 -2.10
C ASP A 330 -22.85 -2.86 -3.57
N GLY A 331 -22.19 -1.75 -3.88
CA GLY A 331 -21.80 -1.38 -5.25
C GLY A 331 -20.91 -2.43 -5.88
N LEU A 332 -21.47 -3.19 -6.83
CA LEU A 332 -20.81 -4.27 -7.54
C LEU A 332 -19.78 -3.70 -8.53
N LEU A 333 -18.51 -4.07 -8.36
CA LEU A 333 -17.48 -3.83 -9.36
C LEU A 333 -17.54 -4.91 -10.45
N LEU A 334 -18.40 -4.73 -11.46
CA LEU A 334 -18.22 -5.12 -12.88
C LEU A 334 -19.54 -5.08 -13.67
N SER A 335 -19.49 -4.45 -14.85
CA SER A 335 -20.32 -4.82 -16.01
C SER A 335 -19.60 -5.96 -16.74
N ALA A 336 -20.21 -7.14 -16.80
CA ALA A 336 -19.62 -8.33 -17.39
C ALA A 336 -19.86 -8.39 -18.91
N ASP A 337 -18.84 -8.05 -19.70
CA ASP A 337 -18.72 -8.52 -21.10
C ASP A 337 -17.71 -9.70 -21.22
N LEU A 338 -17.26 -10.26 -20.09
CA LEU A 338 -16.44 -11.47 -20.06
C LEU A 338 -17.33 -12.69 -19.82
N PRO A 339 -17.19 -13.77 -20.61
CA PRO A 339 -18.05 -14.93 -20.51
C PRO A 339 -17.89 -15.58 -19.14
N ALA A 340 -19.03 -15.69 -18.45
CA ALA A 340 -19.19 -16.28 -17.13
C ALA A 340 -18.49 -17.64 -17.01
N GLN A 341 -17.30 -17.67 -16.40
CA GLN A 341 -16.72 -18.91 -15.90
C GLN A 341 -17.28 -19.14 -14.49
N ARG A 342 -18.35 -19.93 -14.46
CA ARG A 342 -18.86 -20.57 -13.23
C ARG A 342 -17.70 -21.28 -12.54
N LEU A 343 -17.52 -21.03 -11.25
CA LEU A 343 -16.48 -21.60 -10.38
C LEU A 343 -16.03 -23.01 -10.85
N PRO A 344 -14.74 -23.15 -11.17
CA PRO A 344 -13.88 -23.83 -10.21
C PRO A 344 -12.58 -23.05 -9.92
N LEU A 345 -12.13 -23.24 -8.68
CA LEU A 345 -10.88 -22.79 -8.07
C LEU A 345 -9.71 -22.73 -9.08
N GLY A 346 -9.23 -21.53 -9.34
CA GLY A 346 -8.10 -21.27 -10.24
C GLY A 346 -7.75 -19.78 -10.38
N GLY A 347 -8.70 -18.89 -10.06
CA GLY A 347 -8.46 -17.45 -9.87
C GLY A 347 -8.73 -17.01 -8.43
N PRO A 348 -8.14 -15.88 -7.98
CA PRO A 348 -8.52 -15.27 -6.70
C PRO A 348 -10.03 -15.02 -6.68
N PRO A 349 -10.73 -15.22 -5.56
CA PRO A 349 -12.15 -14.96 -5.47
C PRO A 349 -12.43 -13.52 -5.91
N ARG A 350 -13.41 -13.34 -6.80
CA ARG A 350 -13.89 -12.01 -7.16
C ARG A 350 -14.67 -11.50 -5.95
N TYR A 351 -14.20 -10.46 -5.29
CA TYR A 351 -14.88 -9.84 -4.15
C TYR A 351 -15.63 -8.63 -4.68
N GLU A 352 -16.94 -8.76 -4.85
CA GLU A 352 -17.76 -7.71 -5.47
C GLU A 352 -18.20 -6.65 -4.47
N THR A 353 -18.44 -7.02 -3.21
CA THR A 353 -18.83 -6.08 -2.14
C THR A 353 -17.70 -5.88 -1.14
N ALA A 354 -17.62 -4.65 -0.61
CA ALA A 354 -16.66 -4.32 0.42
C ALA A 354 -16.85 -5.17 1.68
N LEU A 355 -18.09 -5.60 1.97
CA LEU A 355 -18.40 -6.47 3.11
C LEU A 355 -17.82 -7.87 2.94
N CYS A 356 -17.93 -8.46 1.74
CA CYS A 356 -17.31 -9.75 1.45
C CYS A 356 -15.78 -9.66 1.58
N TYR A 357 -15.20 -8.57 1.09
CA TYR A 357 -13.75 -8.34 1.19
C TYR A 357 -13.29 -8.16 2.65
N ALA A 358 -14.04 -7.41 3.45
CA ALA A 358 -13.77 -7.22 4.88
C ALA A 358 -13.86 -8.54 5.66
N ALA A 359 -14.86 -9.38 5.36
CA ALA A 359 -15.02 -10.70 5.98
C ALA A 359 -13.84 -11.63 5.67
N LEU A 360 -13.36 -11.63 4.42
CA LEU A 360 -12.16 -12.40 4.04
C LEU A 360 -10.90 -11.91 4.78
N LYS A 361 -10.73 -10.58 4.85
CA LYS A 361 -9.60 -9.95 5.53
C LYS A 361 -9.66 -10.05 7.06
N GLN A 362 -10.80 -10.53 7.60
CA GLN A 362 -11.06 -10.61 9.05
C GLN A 362 -11.05 -9.23 9.72
N GLU A 363 -11.48 -8.18 9.01
CA GLU A 363 -11.49 -6.80 9.49
C GLU A 363 -12.87 -6.46 10.10
N ILE A 364 -13.03 -6.80 11.38
CA ILE A 364 -14.29 -6.71 12.10
C ILE A 364 -14.86 -5.28 12.14
N VAL A 365 -14.01 -4.26 12.29
CA VAL A 365 -14.48 -2.88 12.46
C VAL A 365 -15.12 -2.37 11.16
N SER A 366 -14.50 -2.63 10.00
CA SER A 366 -15.09 -2.31 8.71
C SER A 366 -16.37 -3.11 8.45
N MET A 367 -16.43 -4.37 8.86
CA MET A 367 -17.67 -5.15 8.77
C MET A 367 -18.80 -4.48 9.58
N GLU A 368 -18.52 -4.07 10.82
CA GLU A 368 -19.50 -3.36 11.67
C GLU A 368 -19.97 -2.06 11.02
N ILE A 369 -19.05 -1.26 10.46
CA ILE A 369 -19.37 -0.01 9.76
C ILE A 369 -20.23 -0.27 8.52
N LEU A 370 -19.85 -1.24 7.69
CA LEU A 370 -20.59 -1.59 6.47
C LEU A 370 -21.99 -2.11 6.80
N LEU A 371 -22.13 -3.00 7.79
CA LEU A 371 -23.42 -3.52 8.23
C LEU A 371 -24.30 -2.42 8.83
N ALA A 372 -23.73 -1.50 9.62
CA ALA A 372 -24.45 -0.35 10.15
C ALA A 372 -24.94 0.60 9.05
N ALA A 373 -24.20 0.70 7.93
CA ALA A 373 -24.61 1.44 6.73
C ALA A 373 -25.60 0.68 5.83
N GLY A 374 -26.04 -0.52 6.25
CA GLY A 374 -27.05 -1.31 5.53
C GLY A 374 -26.51 -2.26 4.46
N ALA A 375 -25.22 -2.60 4.50
CA ALA A 375 -24.65 -3.64 3.63
C ALA A 375 -25.43 -4.95 3.75
N CYS A 376 -25.79 -5.56 2.63
CA CYS A 376 -26.51 -6.82 2.64
C CYS A 376 -25.55 -7.98 3.02
N PRO A 377 -25.75 -8.67 4.16
CA PRO A 377 -24.92 -9.82 4.52
C PRO A 377 -25.09 -11.01 3.59
N ASN A 378 -26.17 -11.00 2.81
CA ASN A 378 -26.54 -12.00 1.80
C ASN A 378 -26.36 -11.46 0.37
N ALA A 379 -25.52 -10.44 0.17
CA ALA A 379 -25.20 -9.97 -1.18
C ALA A 379 -24.52 -11.11 -1.97
N ILE A 380 -25.18 -11.59 -3.03
CA ILE A 380 -24.75 -12.70 -3.87
C ILE A 380 -24.91 -12.27 -5.34
N SER A 381 -23.88 -12.43 -6.17
CA SER A 381 -24.04 -12.31 -7.64
C SER A 381 -24.14 -13.68 -8.30
N SER A 382 -23.93 -13.79 -9.62
CA SER A 382 -23.77 -15.06 -10.33
C SER A 382 -22.33 -15.62 -10.30
N GLU A 383 -21.34 -14.80 -9.92
CA GLU A 383 -19.91 -15.14 -10.00
C GLU A 383 -19.20 -15.21 -8.64
N THR A 384 -19.83 -14.80 -7.54
CA THR A 384 -19.15 -14.58 -6.25
C THR A 384 -19.62 -15.46 -5.11
N ILE A 385 -18.82 -15.39 -4.04
CA ILE A 385 -19.04 -15.96 -2.72
C ILE A 385 -19.72 -14.89 -1.82
N SER A 386 -20.70 -15.27 -1.01
CA SER A 386 -21.33 -14.39 -0.02
C SER A 386 -20.34 -14.02 1.10
N PRO A 387 -20.56 -12.88 1.79
CA PRO A 387 -19.80 -12.52 2.98
C PRO A 387 -19.78 -13.64 4.04
N LEU A 388 -20.89 -14.36 4.20
CA LEU A 388 -21.00 -15.48 5.13
C LEU A 388 -20.09 -16.63 4.75
N SER A 389 -20.08 -17.02 3.47
CA SER A 389 -19.21 -18.09 2.98
C SER A 389 -17.73 -17.72 3.09
N ALA A 390 -17.36 -16.45 2.87
CA ALA A 390 -16.02 -15.96 3.14
C ALA A 390 -15.65 -16.10 4.63
N ALA A 391 -16.55 -15.69 5.54
CA ALA A 391 -16.36 -15.83 6.98
C ALA A 391 -16.25 -17.28 7.47
N LEU A 392 -16.89 -18.24 6.79
CA LEU A 392 -16.79 -19.67 7.13
C LEU A 392 -15.38 -20.24 6.95
N THR A 393 -14.57 -19.64 6.08
CA THR A 393 -13.15 -20.02 5.90
C THR A 393 -12.23 -19.45 6.98
N SER A 394 -12.71 -18.48 7.78
CA SER A 394 -11.93 -17.85 8.85
C SER A 394 -11.87 -18.76 10.09
N PRO A 395 -10.69 -18.92 10.74
CA PRO A 395 -10.58 -19.75 11.93
C PRO A 395 -11.21 -19.14 13.19
N THR A 396 -11.33 -17.81 13.28
CA THR A 396 -11.67 -17.04 14.50
C THR A 396 -13.16 -17.06 14.84
N GLY A 397 -14.05 -17.23 13.85
CA GLY A 397 -15.50 -17.31 14.01
C GLY A 397 -16.20 -16.02 14.46
N ARG A 398 -15.47 -14.90 14.57
CA ARG A 398 -16.01 -13.61 14.99
C ARG A 398 -16.81 -12.93 13.88
N GLU A 399 -16.29 -13.00 12.66
CA GLU A 399 -16.90 -12.46 11.44
C GLU A 399 -18.24 -13.17 11.19
N LEU A 400 -18.22 -14.50 11.35
CA LEU A 400 -19.38 -15.35 11.23
C LEU A 400 -20.47 -14.97 12.23
N LYS A 401 -20.12 -14.79 13.51
CA LYS A 401 -21.07 -14.38 14.54
C LYS A 401 -21.70 -13.03 14.20
N LEU A 402 -20.89 -12.06 13.78
CA LEU A 402 -21.35 -10.72 13.43
C LEU A 402 -22.34 -10.77 12.25
N LEU A 403 -22.03 -11.51 11.19
CA LEU A 403 -22.89 -11.67 10.02
C LEU A 403 -24.22 -12.35 10.38
N LEU A 404 -24.18 -13.41 11.19
CA LEU A 404 -25.38 -14.12 11.65
C LEU A 404 -26.29 -13.22 12.51
N GLU A 405 -25.72 -12.37 13.38
CA GLU A 405 -26.46 -11.37 14.16
C GLU A 405 -27.18 -10.35 13.27
N HIS A 406 -26.64 -10.07 12.09
CA HIS A 406 -27.21 -9.14 11.10
C HIS A 406 -28.07 -9.83 10.03
N GLY A 407 -28.44 -11.10 10.21
CA GLY A 407 -29.39 -11.80 9.34
C GLY A 407 -28.77 -12.53 8.15
N ALA A 408 -27.48 -12.89 8.23
CA ALA A 408 -26.86 -13.76 7.23
C ALA A 408 -27.53 -15.15 7.20
N GLU A 409 -27.82 -15.65 6.01
CA GLU A 409 -28.51 -16.92 5.79
C GLU A 409 -27.53 -18.01 5.33
N LEU A 410 -27.33 -19.02 6.17
CA LEU A 410 -26.47 -20.18 5.85
C LEU A 410 -27.06 -21.07 4.75
N ASN A 411 -28.39 -21.06 4.60
CA ASN A 411 -29.16 -21.99 3.78
C ASN A 411 -29.93 -21.29 2.67
N TYR A 412 -29.32 -20.28 2.05
CA TYR A 412 -29.93 -19.61 0.92
C TYR A 412 -29.83 -20.47 -0.35
N ARG A 413 -30.78 -20.27 -1.28
CA ARG A 413 -30.82 -20.98 -2.57
C ARG A 413 -30.46 -20.01 -3.70
N ARG A 414 -29.40 -20.28 -4.45
CA ARG A 414 -29.07 -19.48 -5.66
C ARG A 414 -30.06 -19.80 -6.77
N GLU A 415 -30.67 -18.79 -7.38
CA GLU A 415 -31.51 -18.97 -8.55
C GLU A 415 -30.65 -19.30 -9.78
N GLY A 416 -30.97 -20.37 -10.52
CA GLY A 416 -30.45 -20.62 -11.86
C GLY A 416 -29.11 -21.35 -12.04
N CYS A 417 -28.40 -21.79 -10.98
CA CYS A 417 -27.18 -22.62 -11.09
C CYS A 417 -27.14 -23.75 -10.07
N VAL A 418 -26.57 -24.89 -10.48
CA VAL A 418 -26.27 -26.05 -9.62
C VAL A 418 -24.76 -26.05 -9.35
N PRO A 419 -24.28 -26.13 -8.09
CA PRO A 419 -25.00 -26.50 -6.88
C PRO A 419 -25.58 -25.29 -6.16
N THR A 420 -26.49 -25.62 -5.27
CA THR A 420 -27.62 -24.78 -4.91
C THR A 420 -27.39 -24.05 -3.56
N ASN A 421 -26.25 -24.33 -2.88
CA ASN A 421 -25.68 -23.59 -1.75
C ASN A 421 -24.12 -23.58 -1.81
N GLU A 422 -23.50 -22.40 -1.84
CA GLU A 422 -22.04 -22.24 -1.98
C GLU A 422 -21.26 -22.53 -0.68
N CYS A 423 -21.90 -22.43 0.48
CA CYS A 423 -21.24 -22.59 1.78
C CYS A 423 -20.65 -24.00 1.91
N LEU A 424 -21.30 -25.01 1.34
CA LEU A 424 -20.74 -26.36 1.26
C LEU A 424 -19.48 -26.40 0.40
N LEU A 425 -19.52 -25.78 -0.78
CA LEU A 425 -18.40 -25.80 -1.72
C LEU A 425 -17.16 -25.12 -1.15
N VAL A 426 -17.35 -24.03 -0.40
CA VAL A 426 -16.26 -23.28 0.22
C VAL A 426 -15.65 -24.04 1.40
N THR A 427 -16.48 -24.72 2.19
CA THR A 427 -16.03 -25.40 3.42
C THR A 427 -15.47 -26.80 3.18
N ILE A 428 -15.77 -27.45 2.06
CA ILE A 428 -15.34 -28.85 1.80
C ILE A 428 -13.82 -29.03 1.73
N GLY A 429 -13.07 -27.95 1.43
CA GLY A 429 -11.61 -27.98 1.38
C GLY A 429 -10.95 -28.08 2.77
N ASP A 430 -11.67 -27.77 3.85
CA ASP A 430 -11.17 -27.80 5.22
C ASP A 430 -12.16 -28.52 6.14
N TYR A 431 -11.71 -29.63 6.73
CA TYR A 431 -12.56 -30.47 7.57
C TYR A 431 -13.19 -29.70 8.75
N ASN A 432 -12.44 -28.80 9.37
CA ASN A 432 -12.91 -28.04 10.52
C ASN A 432 -13.96 -27.00 10.11
N CYS A 433 -13.77 -26.36 8.96
CA CYS A 433 -14.74 -25.42 8.38
C CYS A 433 -16.05 -26.14 8.00
N LEU A 434 -15.95 -27.33 7.39
CA LEU A 434 -17.12 -28.17 7.06
C LEU A 434 -17.90 -28.57 8.30
N VAL A 435 -17.21 -29.12 9.31
CA VAL A 435 -17.85 -29.51 10.59
C VAL A 435 -18.50 -28.30 11.26
N ARG A 436 -17.86 -27.13 11.21
CA ARG A 436 -18.40 -25.88 11.74
C ARG A 436 -19.67 -25.46 11.02
N ALA A 437 -19.69 -25.44 9.69
CA ALA A 437 -20.88 -25.09 8.91
C ALA A 437 -22.05 -26.06 9.17
N LEU A 438 -21.77 -27.36 9.24
CA LEU A 438 -22.78 -28.38 9.58
C LEU A 438 -23.34 -28.22 11.00
N ARG A 439 -22.50 -27.85 11.97
CA ARG A 439 -22.93 -27.55 13.35
C ARG A 439 -23.86 -26.33 13.41
N LEU A 440 -23.64 -25.34 12.55
CA LEU A 440 -24.47 -24.14 12.42
C LEU A 440 -25.78 -24.39 11.66
N GLY A 441 -25.97 -25.59 11.11
CA GLY A 441 -27.23 -25.97 10.48
C GLY A 441 -27.22 -25.97 8.96
N LEU A 442 -26.06 -26.06 8.31
CA LEU A 442 -25.97 -26.18 6.86
C LEU A 442 -26.83 -27.36 6.36
N ASP A 443 -27.82 -27.08 5.51
CA ASP A 443 -28.72 -28.08 4.97
C ASP A 443 -28.11 -28.72 3.71
N LEU A 444 -27.64 -29.95 3.90
CA LEU A 444 -27.05 -30.74 2.82
C LEU A 444 -28.05 -31.04 1.68
N ARG A 445 -29.37 -31.02 1.93
CA ARG A 445 -30.38 -31.21 0.87
C ARG A 445 -30.34 -30.08 -0.15
N LEU A 446 -30.08 -28.86 0.32
CA LEU A 446 -29.90 -27.69 -0.54
C LEU A 446 -28.57 -27.70 -1.30
N CYS A 447 -27.72 -28.71 -1.12
CA CYS A 447 -26.43 -28.78 -1.79
C CYS A 447 -26.41 -29.82 -2.92
N PHE A 448 -27.21 -30.88 -2.81
CA PHE A 448 -27.25 -32.00 -3.75
C PHE A 448 -28.46 -31.99 -4.69
N GLY A 449 -29.43 -31.07 -4.47
CA GLY A 449 -30.66 -30.96 -5.26
C GLY A 449 -31.65 -32.08 -4.93
N SER A 450 -32.91 -31.76 -4.69
CA SER A 450 -33.92 -32.75 -4.29
C SER A 450 -34.86 -33.22 -5.40
N ASP A 451 -34.85 -32.60 -6.59
CA ASP A 451 -35.96 -32.75 -7.55
C ASP A 451 -35.52 -32.65 -9.02
N VAL A 452 -34.57 -33.46 -9.50
CA VAL A 452 -34.27 -33.49 -10.95
C VAL A 452 -34.00 -34.92 -11.42
N ASP A 453 -34.57 -35.25 -12.57
CA ASP A 453 -34.47 -36.54 -13.28
C ASP A 453 -33.02 -37.08 -13.34
N ASP A 454 -32.89 -38.43 -13.33
CA ASP A 454 -31.63 -39.20 -13.21
C ASP A 454 -30.45 -38.70 -14.08
N ASP A 455 -30.70 -38.13 -15.27
CA ASP A 455 -29.64 -37.62 -16.16
C ASP A 455 -28.99 -36.31 -15.69
N THR A 456 -29.62 -35.61 -14.74
CA THR A 456 -29.19 -34.29 -14.21
C THR A 456 -28.47 -34.40 -12.86
N GLU A 457 -28.56 -35.54 -12.19
CA GLU A 457 -27.95 -35.81 -10.88
C GLU A 457 -26.41 -35.82 -10.96
N ALA A 458 -25.84 -36.33 -12.06
CA ALA A 458 -24.40 -36.29 -12.29
C ALA A 458 -23.84 -34.86 -12.44
N ALA A 459 -24.64 -33.93 -12.98
CA ALA A 459 -24.26 -32.53 -13.13
C ALA A 459 -24.33 -31.75 -11.81
N SER A 460 -25.21 -32.15 -10.88
CA SER A 460 -25.38 -31.46 -9.60
C SER A 460 -24.26 -31.75 -8.59
N ILE A 461 -23.75 -32.99 -8.61
CA ILE A 461 -22.71 -33.47 -7.70
C ILE A 461 -21.29 -33.16 -8.23
N ALA A 462 -21.14 -32.89 -9.53
CA ALA A 462 -19.83 -32.65 -10.15
C ALA A 462 -19.01 -31.52 -9.49
N PRO A 463 -19.57 -30.35 -9.13
CA PRO A 463 -18.80 -29.28 -8.48
C PRO A 463 -18.34 -29.67 -7.06
N PHE A 464 -19.18 -30.37 -6.31
CA PHE A 464 -18.82 -30.93 -5.01
C PHE A 464 -17.62 -31.88 -5.13
N LEU A 465 -17.66 -32.81 -6.08
CA LEU A 465 -16.55 -33.75 -6.32
C LEU A 465 -15.31 -33.04 -6.85
N ASN A 466 -15.45 -32.04 -7.72
CA ASN A 466 -14.33 -31.25 -8.23
C ASN A 466 -13.60 -30.54 -7.08
N SER A 467 -14.33 -29.94 -6.13
CA SER A 467 -13.75 -29.28 -4.96
C SER A 467 -13.13 -30.28 -3.99
N LEU A 468 -13.78 -31.41 -3.73
CA LEU A 468 -13.27 -32.46 -2.83
C LEU A 468 -11.95 -33.05 -3.32
N PHE A 469 -11.81 -33.27 -4.63
CA PHE A 469 -10.62 -33.88 -5.26
C PHE A 469 -9.69 -32.83 -5.90
N HIS A 470 -9.75 -31.56 -5.50
CA HIS A 470 -8.86 -30.51 -6.00
C HIS A 470 -7.38 -30.82 -5.68
N GLN A 471 -6.46 -30.30 -6.50
CA GLN A 471 -5.02 -30.45 -6.28
C GLN A 471 -4.63 -29.99 -4.86
N GLY A 472 -4.01 -30.89 -4.10
CA GLY A 472 -3.55 -30.65 -2.72
C GLY A 472 -4.34 -31.38 -1.62
N GLN A 473 -5.53 -31.91 -1.92
CA GLN A 473 -6.31 -32.67 -0.94
C GLN A 473 -5.80 -34.10 -0.77
N SER A 474 -5.73 -34.59 0.48
CA SER A 474 -5.33 -35.96 0.77
C SER A 474 -6.50 -36.94 0.69
N GLN A 475 -6.21 -38.23 0.49
CA GLN A 475 -7.23 -39.27 0.57
C GLN A 475 -7.89 -39.31 1.96
N GLU A 476 -7.10 -39.10 3.02
CA GLU A 476 -7.60 -39.07 4.40
C GLU A 476 -8.65 -37.97 4.58
N HIS A 477 -8.40 -36.76 4.06
CA HIS A 477 -9.36 -35.67 4.07
C HIS A 477 -10.68 -36.06 3.38
N CYS A 478 -10.58 -36.66 2.18
CA CYS A 478 -11.76 -37.11 1.43
C CYS A 478 -12.61 -38.10 2.25
N LEU A 479 -11.97 -39.08 2.88
CA LEU A 479 -12.66 -40.06 3.74
C LEU A 479 -13.31 -39.39 4.95
N ARG A 480 -12.62 -38.46 5.60
CA ARG A 480 -13.14 -37.71 6.75
C ARG A 480 -14.38 -36.87 6.39
N VAL A 481 -14.39 -36.25 5.21
CA VAL A 481 -15.57 -35.52 4.71
C VAL A 481 -16.78 -36.45 4.59
N PHE A 482 -16.63 -37.62 3.96
CA PHE A 482 -17.74 -38.58 3.82
C PHE A 482 -18.23 -39.13 5.16
N TRP A 483 -17.33 -39.38 6.10
CA TRP A 483 -17.69 -39.78 7.46
C TRP A 483 -18.56 -38.73 8.16
N VAL A 484 -18.21 -37.46 8.03
CA VAL A 484 -19.01 -36.37 8.60
C VAL A 484 -20.35 -36.24 7.88
N LEU A 485 -20.39 -36.31 6.56
CA LEU A 485 -21.63 -36.27 5.79
C LEU A 485 -22.60 -37.39 6.20
N ARG A 486 -22.09 -38.60 6.46
CA ARG A 486 -22.89 -39.73 6.97
C ARG A 486 -23.66 -39.39 8.24
N VAL A 487 -23.07 -38.58 9.11
CA VAL A 487 -23.69 -38.24 10.40
C VAL A 487 -24.79 -37.18 10.24
N PHE A 488 -24.65 -36.27 9.27
CA PHE A 488 -25.60 -35.17 9.08
C PHE A 488 -26.67 -35.43 8.02
N MET A 489 -26.45 -36.37 7.08
CA MET A 489 -27.44 -36.72 6.04
C MET A 489 -28.49 -37.72 6.55
N GLN A 490 -29.76 -37.45 6.21
CA GLN A 490 -30.88 -38.35 6.56
C GLN A 490 -31.11 -39.44 5.50
N SER A 491 -30.83 -39.15 4.22
CA SER A 491 -30.97 -40.10 3.12
C SER A 491 -29.66 -40.87 2.91
N GLN A 492 -29.59 -42.10 3.43
CA GLN A 492 -28.46 -43.00 3.21
C GLN A 492 -28.27 -43.41 1.74
N PRO A 493 -29.33 -43.66 0.94
CA PRO A 493 -29.18 -44.06 -0.47
C PRO A 493 -28.41 -43.02 -1.31
N VAL A 494 -28.81 -41.75 -1.22
CA VAL A 494 -28.17 -40.65 -1.98
C VAL A 494 -26.69 -40.51 -1.61
N LEU A 495 -26.35 -40.65 -0.31
CA LEU A 495 -24.97 -40.59 0.13
C LEU A 495 -24.14 -41.80 -0.37
N GLN A 496 -24.74 -42.98 -0.46
CA GLN A 496 -24.08 -44.17 -1.02
C GLN A 496 -23.79 -44.00 -2.51
N ASP A 497 -24.72 -43.41 -3.26
CA ASP A 497 -24.53 -43.13 -4.69
C ASP A 497 -23.41 -42.10 -4.92
N ILE A 498 -23.42 -41.00 -4.16
CA ILE A 498 -22.36 -39.98 -4.19
C ILE A 498 -21.00 -40.60 -3.80
N ALA A 499 -20.94 -41.40 -2.73
CA ALA A 499 -19.71 -42.04 -2.28
C ALA A 499 -19.17 -43.05 -3.31
N SER A 500 -20.06 -43.76 -4.01
CA SER A 500 -19.69 -44.69 -5.08
C SER A 500 -19.11 -43.97 -6.30
N VAL A 501 -19.70 -42.84 -6.71
CA VAL A 501 -19.15 -41.97 -7.76
C VAL A 501 -17.80 -41.38 -7.32
N ALA A 502 -17.69 -40.94 -6.07
CA ALA A 502 -16.45 -40.41 -5.50
C ALA A 502 -15.33 -41.46 -5.46
N PHE A 503 -15.63 -42.71 -5.12
CA PHE A 503 -14.64 -43.80 -5.14
C PHE A 503 -14.10 -44.06 -6.55
N ARG A 504 -14.97 -44.04 -7.58
CA ARG A 504 -14.53 -44.13 -9.00
C ARG A 504 -13.59 -42.98 -9.35
N ARG A 505 -13.91 -41.77 -8.90
CA ARG A 505 -13.08 -40.58 -9.14
C ARG A 505 -11.77 -40.59 -8.35
N ALA A 506 -11.76 -41.08 -7.11
CA ALA A 506 -10.57 -41.26 -6.30
C ALA A 506 -9.55 -42.17 -6.99
N LYS A 507 -9.99 -43.27 -7.63
CA LYS A 507 -9.11 -44.14 -8.45
C LYS A 507 -8.42 -43.40 -9.58
N THR A 508 -9.08 -42.41 -10.18
CA THR A 508 -8.48 -41.58 -11.24
C THR A 508 -7.56 -40.49 -10.68
N ALA A 509 -7.95 -39.85 -9.57
CA ALA A 509 -7.25 -38.71 -8.98
C ALA A 509 -5.98 -39.10 -8.22
N PHE A 510 -6.04 -40.18 -7.43
CA PHE A 510 -4.93 -40.64 -6.56
C PHE A 510 -4.23 -41.90 -7.10
N ARG A 511 -4.75 -42.54 -8.16
CA ARG A 511 -4.13 -43.70 -8.83
C ARG A 511 -3.70 -44.80 -7.83
N SER A 512 -2.42 -45.18 -7.80
CA SER A 512 -1.88 -46.30 -7.02
C SER A 512 -1.79 -46.06 -5.52
N THR A 513 -2.10 -44.85 -5.03
CA THR A 513 -2.08 -44.52 -3.60
C THR A 513 -3.45 -44.63 -2.94
N VAL A 514 -4.49 -45.04 -3.67
CA VAL A 514 -5.84 -45.24 -3.11
C VAL A 514 -5.85 -46.44 -2.18
N ASP A 515 -6.03 -46.20 -0.88
CA ASP A 515 -6.42 -47.23 0.09
C ASP A 515 -7.86 -47.72 -0.20
N THR A 516 -7.96 -48.79 -0.99
CA THR A 516 -9.23 -49.40 -1.37
C THR A 516 -9.96 -50.03 -0.19
N ALA A 517 -9.25 -50.51 0.83
CA ALA A 517 -9.84 -51.12 2.02
C ALA A 517 -10.59 -50.07 2.86
N ALA A 518 -10.01 -48.89 3.04
CA ALA A 518 -10.67 -47.79 3.75
C ALA A 518 -11.95 -47.30 3.05
N TRP A 519 -11.94 -47.20 1.71
CA TRP A 519 -13.14 -46.82 0.94
C TRP A 519 -14.23 -47.90 0.96
N VAL A 520 -13.86 -49.18 0.86
CA VAL A 520 -14.82 -50.29 0.99
C VAL A 520 -15.40 -50.34 2.40
N SER A 521 -14.58 -50.12 3.43
CA SER A 521 -15.03 -49.99 4.82
C SER A 521 -16.02 -48.83 4.98
N LEU A 522 -15.73 -47.66 4.42
CA LEU A 522 -16.64 -46.52 4.40
C LEU A 522 -17.99 -46.88 3.74
N LEU A 523 -17.99 -47.46 2.54
CA LEU A 523 -19.21 -47.85 1.82
C LEU A 523 -20.04 -48.86 2.62
N ASN A 524 -19.42 -49.92 3.13
CA ASN A 524 -20.09 -50.91 3.99
C ASN A 524 -20.65 -50.26 5.26
N SER A 525 -19.94 -49.27 5.80
CA SER A 525 -20.41 -48.55 6.98
C SER A 525 -21.68 -47.76 6.68
N LEU A 526 -21.83 -47.15 5.49
CA LEU A 526 -23.03 -46.41 5.10
C LEU A 526 -24.28 -47.30 5.03
N GLU A 527 -24.14 -48.61 4.89
CA GLU A 527 -25.26 -49.57 4.94
C GLU A 527 -25.73 -49.87 6.37
N GLN A 528 -24.90 -49.58 7.37
CA GLN A 528 -25.19 -49.88 8.77
C GLN A 528 -25.82 -48.68 9.50
N PRO A 529 -26.83 -48.90 10.38
CA PRO A 529 -27.42 -47.82 11.15
C PRO A 529 -26.40 -47.20 12.11
N LEU A 530 -26.48 -45.87 12.32
CA LEU A 530 -25.69 -45.19 13.34
C LEU A 530 -26.04 -45.72 14.74
N SER A 531 -25.09 -45.70 15.67
CA SER A 531 -25.36 -46.13 17.05
C SER A 531 -26.46 -45.28 17.68
N LEU A 532 -27.24 -45.87 18.59
CA LEU A 532 -28.34 -45.17 19.29
C LEU A 532 -27.85 -43.88 19.96
N ALA A 533 -26.66 -43.89 20.56
CA ALA A 533 -26.05 -42.71 21.16
C ALA A 533 -25.81 -41.59 20.13
N CYS A 534 -25.32 -41.93 18.94
CA CYS A 534 -25.11 -40.98 17.85
C CYS A 534 -26.45 -40.41 17.35
N GLN A 535 -27.45 -41.27 17.13
CA GLN A 535 -28.79 -40.85 16.71
C GLN A 535 -29.45 -39.90 17.73
N CYS A 536 -29.33 -40.20 19.03
CA CYS A 536 -29.81 -39.34 20.10
C CYS A 536 -29.12 -37.97 20.08
N ARG A 537 -27.79 -37.91 19.94
CA ARG A 537 -27.03 -36.65 19.85
C ARG A 537 -27.50 -35.80 18.67
N ILE A 538 -27.61 -36.39 17.48
CA ILE A 538 -28.06 -35.69 16.27
C ILE A 538 -29.48 -35.14 16.47
N THR A 539 -30.38 -35.97 16.98
CA THR A 539 -31.80 -35.60 17.17
C THR A 539 -31.94 -34.47 18.18
N ILE A 540 -31.26 -34.55 19.31
CA ILE A 540 -31.26 -33.50 20.33
C ILE A 540 -30.68 -32.21 19.77
N ARG A 541 -29.52 -32.28 19.08
CA ARG A 541 -28.91 -31.09 18.48
C ARG A 541 -29.80 -30.45 17.40
N ARG A 542 -30.42 -31.25 16.53
CA ARG A 542 -31.38 -30.74 15.52
C ARG A 542 -32.58 -30.08 16.18
N HIS A 543 -33.11 -30.67 17.24
CA HIS A 543 -34.24 -30.09 17.97
C HIS A 543 -33.84 -28.76 18.63
N LEU A 544 -32.70 -28.72 19.31
CA LEU A 544 -32.20 -27.49 19.94
C LEU A 544 -31.87 -26.41 18.90
N LEU A 545 -31.29 -26.79 17.76
CA LEU A 545 -31.08 -25.89 16.62
C LEU A 545 -32.40 -25.38 16.03
N SER A 546 -33.46 -26.21 15.98
CA SER A 546 -34.78 -25.77 15.52
C SER A 546 -35.45 -24.76 16.45
N ILE A 547 -35.11 -24.80 17.75
CA ILE A 547 -35.64 -23.87 18.76
C ILE A 547 -34.82 -22.58 18.81
N HIS A 548 -33.49 -22.70 18.80
CA HIS A 548 -32.57 -21.60 19.06
C HIS A 548 -31.94 -21.00 17.78
N GLY A 549 -32.16 -21.63 16.63
CA GLY A 549 -31.59 -21.21 15.34
C GLY A 549 -30.06 -21.13 15.38
N ASN A 550 -29.52 -20.17 14.63
CA ASN A 550 -28.08 -19.93 14.52
C ASN A 550 -27.42 -19.52 15.85
N PHE A 551 -28.19 -19.14 16.86
CA PHE A 551 -27.70 -18.78 18.19
C PHE A 551 -27.39 -19.98 19.08
N PHE A 552 -27.78 -21.21 18.67
CA PHE A 552 -27.64 -22.42 19.47
C PHE A 552 -26.24 -22.59 20.06
N GLU A 553 -25.16 -22.50 19.29
CA GLU A 553 -23.79 -22.71 19.79
C GLU A 553 -23.40 -21.68 20.87
N SER A 554 -23.81 -20.41 20.69
CA SER A 554 -23.54 -19.33 21.65
C SER A 554 -24.42 -19.42 22.91
N ALA A 555 -25.67 -19.85 22.74
CA ALA A 555 -26.63 -20.05 23.82
C ALA A 555 -26.24 -21.28 24.64
N PHE A 556 -25.84 -22.37 23.98
CA PHE A 556 -25.49 -23.65 24.58
C PHE A 556 -24.37 -23.52 25.62
N LEU A 557 -23.32 -22.77 25.31
CA LEU A 557 -22.22 -22.48 26.26
C LEU A 557 -22.67 -21.66 27.49
N ARG A 558 -23.81 -20.96 27.40
CA ARG A 558 -24.39 -20.15 28.48
C ARG A 558 -25.54 -20.86 29.19
N MET A 559 -26.06 -21.95 28.62
CA MET A 559 -27.12 -22.72 29.24
C MET A 559 -26.55 -23.41 30.49
N LYS A 560 -27.27 -23.29 31.62
CA LYS A 560 -26.96 -24.03 32.85
C LYS A 560 -27.38 -25.49 32.70
N LEU A 561 -26.71 -26.23 31.82
CA LEU A 561 -26.90 -27.67 31.65
C LEU A 561 -26.00 -28.43 32.63
N PRO A 562 -26.44 -29.58 33.15
CA PRO A 562 -25.56 -30.47 33.90
C PRO A 562 -24.33 -30.84 33.06
N SER A 563 -23.13 -30.85 33.67
CA SER A 563 -21.87 -31.11 32.96
C SER A 563 -21.91 -32.39 32.13
N ARG A 564 -22.61 -33.44 32.58
CA ARG A 564 -22.78 -34.69 31.80
C ARG A 564 -23.57 -34.50 30.50
N VAL A 565 -24.57 -33.62 30.47
CA VAL A 565 -25.36 -33.32 29.27
C VAL A 565 -24.55 -32.40 28.36
N HIS A 566 -23.81 -31.46 28.96
CA HIS A 566 -22.87 -30.62 28.25
C HIS A 566 -21.80 -31.47 27.56
N ASP A 567 -21.15 -32.38 28.28
CA ASP A 567 -20.13 -33.30 27.77
C ASP A 567 -20.70 -34.29 26.75
N PHE A 568 -21.92 -34.80 26.97
CA PHE A 568 -22.59 -35.67 26.00
C PHE A 568 -22.84 -34.98 24.64
N LEU A 569 -22.98 -33.65 24.64
CA LEU A 569 -23.21 -32.84 23.46
C LEU A 569 -21.93 -32.15 22.93
N MET A 570 -20.87 -32.02 23.75
CA MET A 570 -19.62 -31.28 23.45
C MET A 570 -18.38 -32.13 23.20
N TYR A 571 -18.29 -33.35 23.74
CA TYR A 571 -17.01 -34.06 23.74
C TYR A 571 -16.60 -34.57 22.34
N SER A 572 -15.34 -34.23 22.01
CA SER A 572 -14.42 -34.63 20.95
C SER A 572 -14.98 -35.34 19.72
N GLU A 573 -15.05 -34.57 18.64
CA GLU A 573 -15.06 -34.99 17.25
C GLU A 573 -16.28 -35.82 16.81
N LEU A 574 -16.70 -35.63 15.56
CA LEU A 574 -17.07 -36.79 14.75
C LEU A 574 -15.79 -37.60 14.52
N GLY A 575 -15.19 -38.05 15.62
CA GLY A 575 -13.99 -38.86 15.62
C GLY A 575 -14.38 -40.09 14.84
N LEU A 576 -13.50 -40.45 13.90
CA LEU A 576 -13.57 -41.70 13.18
C LEU A 576 -14.08 -42.78 14.14
N PRO A 577 -15.01 -43.68 13.73
CA PRO A 577 -15.04 -44.95 14.43
C PRO A 577 -13.61 -45.48 14.45
N ASP A 578 -13.20 -46.09 15.56
CA ASP A 578 -11.86 -46.59 15.91
C ASP A 578 -11.25 -47.60 14.90
N VAL A 579 -11.33 -47.32 13.60
CA VAL A 579 -10.79 -48.11 12.50
C VAL A 579 -9.32 -47.74 12.26
N TRP A 580 -8.84 -46.63 12.85
CA TRP A 580 -7.44 -46.19 12.78
C TRP A 580 -6.74 -46.15 14.15
N ALA A 581 -7.47 -46.46 15.23
CA ALA A 581 -6.92 -46.66 16.56
C ALA A 581 -7.00 -48.16 16.93
N SER A 582 -6.24 -48.98 16.21
CA SER A 582 -5.72 -50.23 16.78
C SER A 582 -4.45 -49.85 17.58
N GLY A 583 -4.29 -50.26 18.84
CA GLY A 583 -4.78 -51.51 19.42
C GLY A 583 -5.77 -51.42 20.57
#